data_AF-A0A444JFU0-F1
#
_entry.id   AF-A0A444JFU0-F1
#
_cell.length_a   1.000
_cell.length_b   1.000
_cell.length_c   1.000
_cell.angle_alpha   90.00
_cell.angle_beta   90.00
_cell.angle_gamma   90.00
#
_symmetry.space_group_name_H-M   'P 1'
#
loop_
_entity.id
_entity.type
_entity.pdbx_description
1 polymer ?
#
loop_
_entity_poly.entity_id
_entity_poly.type
_entity_poly.pdbx_seq_one_letter_code
_entity_poly.pdbx_strand_id
1 'polypeptide(L)'
;MISHALTIVTSELNRHLSGHYQSEHTVVTQARLGNFSEGFSSSPSEVEIIRDSIYLSVVNIQEEKTLKNLPHYSVNNTSLTTTYENPAVFINLLILMTATHKNYAAALSNLSRIIRFFQFNNVFTQDTVAPLSISNTTIHELDQLESFKLIFDLYSPSLEEVNHLWGTLGGKQYPFVLYKLRMLDLQFKAVQGQGGVVEEVVTNFSHTTR
;
A
#
# COMPACT_ATOMS: atom_id res chain seq x y z
N MET A 1 -5.62 2.54 -7.12
CA MET A 1 -5.70 1.67 -5.91
C MET A 1 -4.52 1.83 -4.95
N ILE A 2 -3.25 1.62 -5.36
CA ILE A 2 -2.07 1.74 -4.45
C ILE A 2 -1.92 3.16 -3.90
N SER A 3 -2.09 4.17 -4.75
CA SER A 3 -2.09 5.59 -4.35
C SER A 3 -3.11 5.89 -3.25
N HIS A 4 -4.29 5.29 -3.34
CA HIS A 4 -5.34 5.43 -2.35
C HIS A 4 -4.96 4.78 -1.01
N ALA A 5 -4.48 3.54 -1.02
CA ALA A 5 -4.01 2.87 0.20
C ALA A 5 -2.95 3.70 0.97
N LEU A 6 -1.98 4.24 0.24
CA LEU A 6 -0.92 5.06 0.84
C LEU A 6 -1.44 6.41 1.34
N THR A 7 -2.41 6.99 0.64
CA THR A 7 -3.06 8.24 1.05
C THR A 7 -3.84 8.05 2.34
N ILE A 8 -4.60 6.95 2.46
CA ILE A 8 -5.30 6.55 3.67
C ILE A 8 -4.31 6.48 4.84
N VAL A 9 -3.21 5.73 4.68
CA VAL A 9 -2.19 5.56 5.73
C VAL A 9 -1.54 6.90 6.11
N THR A 10 -1.22 7.73 5.12
CA THR A 10 -0.61 9.04 5.36
C THR A 10 -1.55 9.97 6.11
N SER A 11 -2.85 9.96 5.76
CA SER A 11 -3.87 10.76 6.45
C SER A 11 -4.07 10.31 7.90
N GLU A 12 -4.06 9.01 8.16
CA GLU A 12 -4.16 8.45 9.50
C GLU A 12 -2.93 8.74 10.36
N LEU A 13 -1.73 8.61 9.79
CA LEU A 13 -0.50 9.00 10.47
C LEU A 13 -0.53 10.49 10.83
N ASN A 14 -0.93 11.35 9.89
CA ASN A 14 -1.07 12.79 10.14
C ASN A 14 -2.09 13.10 11.22
N ARG A 15 -3.24 12.42 11.21
CA ARG A 15 -4.29 12.54 12.22
C ARG A 15 -3.80 12.12 13.60
N HIS A 16 -3.05 11.03 13.68
CA HIS A 16 -2.46 10.58 14.94
C HIS A 16 -1.40 11.56 15.45
N LEU A 17 -0.54 12.08 14.57
CA LEU A 17 0.48 13.06 14.92
C LEU A 17 -0.11 14.38 15.41
N SER A 18 -1.11 14.92 14.72
CA SER A 18 -1.80 16.14 15.16
C SER A 18 -2.61 15.91 16.43
N GLY A 19 -3.28 14.76 16.58
CA GLY A 19 -4.10 14.47 17.76
C GLY A 19 -3.31 14.32 19.06
N HIS A 20 -2.11 13.73 19.03
CA HIS A 20 -1.36 13.39 20.25
C HIS A 20 -0.11 14.23 20.49
N TYR A 21 0.45 14.86 19.45
CA TYR A 21 1.75 15.55 19.53
C TYR A 21 1.68 17.02 19.12
N GLN A 22 0.49 17.57 18.91
CA GLN A 22 0.33 19.00 18.68
C GLN A 22 0.50 19.76 20.01
N SER A 23 1.44 20.70 20.02
CA SER A 23 1.64 21.68 21.09
C SER A 23 1.69 23.07 20.48
N GLU A 24 1.21 24.09 21.19
CA GLU A 24 1.05 25.47 20.68
C GLU A 24 2.31 26.07 20.03
N HIS A 25 3.50 25.58 20.42
CA HIS A 25 4.79 26.11 19.97
C HIS A 25 5.54 25.18 18.99
N THR A 26 4.92 24.10 18.51
CA THR A 26 5.62 23.10 17.66
C THR A 26 4.94 23.00 16.30
N VAL A 27 5.71 23.25 15.24
CA VAL A 27 5.28 23.01 13.86
C VAL A 27 4.89 21.54 13.72
N VAL A 28 3.63 21.30 13.33
CA VAL A 28 3.12 19.94 13.13
C VAL A 28 3.92 19.30 12.01
N THR A 29 4.69 18.27 12.34
CA THR A 29 5.39 17.47 11.33
C THR A 29 4.35 16.73 10.51
N GLN A 30 4.36 16.95 9.20
CA GLN A 30 3.44 16.29 8.28
C GLN A 30 4.13 15.15 7.54
N ALA A 31 3.45 14.00 7.51
CA ALA A 31 3.72 12.90 6.62
C ALA A 31 3.18 13.20 5.22
N ARG A 32 3.98 12.88 4.21
CA ARG A 32 3.70 13.13 2.80
C ARG A 32 4.10 11.93 1.95
N LEU A 33 3.35 11.71 0.88
CA LEU A 33 3.74 10.79 -0.19
C LEU A 33 4.67 11.53 -1.15
N GLY A 34 5.71 10.86 -1.58
CA GLY A 34 6.62 11.39 -2.59
C GLY A 34 7.82 10.48 -2.78
N ASN A 35 8.49 10.61 -3.91
CA ASN A 35 9.76 9.94 -4.12
C ASN A 35 10.87 10.73 -3.41
N PHE A 36 11.55 10.08 -2.48
CA PHE A 36 12.63 10.71 -1.73
C PHE A 36 13.81 11.14 -2.63
N SER A 37 14.05 10.46 -3.76
CA SER A 37 15.17 10.78 -4.65
C SER A 37 14.98 12.07 -5.45
N GLU A 38 13.74 12.53 -5.64
CA GLU A 38 13.44 13.64 -6.56
C GLU A 38 14.01 14.98 -6.10
N GLY A 39 14.07 15.29 -4.79
CA GLY A 39 14.66 16.56 -4.36
C GLY A 39 16.19 16.59 -4.29
N PHE A 40 16.87 15.62 -4.90
CA PHE A 40 18.34 15.63 -5.09
C PHE A 40 18.75 15.85 -6.54
N SER A 41 17.79 15.91 -7.47
CA SER A 41 18.15 16.18 -8.86
C SER A 41 18.54 17.65 -9.02
N SER A 42 19.58 17.88 -9.82
CA SER A 42 20.28 19.16 -9.93
C SER A 42 19.63 20.11 -10.94
N SER A 43 18.35 19.88 -11.29
CA SER A 43 17.63 20.66 -12.29
C SER A 43 16.84 21.81 -11.64
N PRO A 44 16.94 23.06 -12.14
CA PRO A 44 16.35 24.25 -11.51
C PRO A 44 14.80 24.32 -11.59
N SER A 45 14.12 23.24 -11.96
CA SER A 45 12.65 23.19 -12.11
C SER A 45 11.97 22.23 -11.12
N GLU A 46 12.67 21.77 -10.09
CA GLU A 46 12.23 20.65 -9.27
C GLU A 46 11.63 20.99 -7.92
N VAL A 47 10.73 20.10 -7.50
CA VAL A 47 10.08 20.04 -6.20
C VAL A 47 11.15 19.81 -5.13
N GLU A 48 11.57 20.87 -4.46
CA GLU A 48 12.53 20.79 -3.35
C GLU A 48 11.98 19.87 -2.24
N ILE A 49 12.82 19.00 -1.68
CA ILE A 49 12.43 18.22 -0.48
C ILE A 49 12.13 19.20 0.64
N ILE A 50 10.85 19.25 1.02
CA ILE A 50 10.38 20.05 2.13
C ILE A 50 11.04 19.49 3.40
N ARG A 51 11.76 20.37 4.09
CA ARG A 51 12.42 20.05 5.36
C ARG A 51 11.40 19.84 6.45
N ASP A 52 11.85 19.20 7.52
CA ASP A 52 11.07 18.99 8.74
C ASP A 52 9.75 18.23 8.50
N SER A 53 9.76 17.34 7.52
CA SER A 53 8.63 16.51 7.10
C SER A 53 8.99 15.03 7.16
N ILE A 54 7.96 14.17 7.15
CA ILE A 54 8.12 12.72 7.02
C ILE A 54 7.72 12.35 5.59
N TYR A 55 8.59 11.63 4.88
CA TYR A 55 8.32 11.14 3.53
C TYR A 55 8.02 9.65 3.56
N LEU A 56 6.94 9.24 2.89
CA LEU A 56 6.58 7.87 2.61
C LEU A 56 6.85 7.61 1.12
N SER A 57 7.80 6.73 0.84
CA SER A 57 8.19 6.33 -0.52
C SER A 57 8.05 4.82 -0.66
N VAL A 58 7.51 4.36 -1.79
CA VAL A 58 7.51 2.93 -2.13
C VAL A 58 8.85 2.60 -2.80
N VAL A 59 9.58 1.64 -2.23
CA VAL A 59 10.89 1.20 -2.71
C VAL A 59 10.77 -0.04 -3.59
N ASN A 60 9.88 -0.96 -3.22
CA ASN A 60 9.74 -2.23 -3.90
C ASN A 60 8.29 -2.73 -3.85
N ILE A 61 7.88 -3.47 -4.88
CA ILE A 61 6.55 -4.06 -5.03
C ILE A 61 6.72 -5.53 -5.41
N GLN A 62 6.12 -6.43 -4.65
CA GLN A 62 6.18 -7.87 -4.88
C GLN A 62 4.79 -8.49 -4.80
N GLU A 63 4.45 -9.38 -5.73
CA GLU A 63 3.21 -10.17 -5.66
C GLU A 63 3.35 -11.30 -4.63
N GLU A 64 2.33 -11.48 -3.79
CA GLU A 64 2.21 -12.59 -2.85
C GLU A 64 1.59 -13.80 -3.57
N LYS A 65 2.46 -14.70 -4.08
CA LYS A 65 2.05 -15.84 -4.90
C LYS A 65 1.30 -16.93 -4.13
N THR A 66 1.47 -17.01 -2.81
CA THR A 66 0.87 -18.08 -1.99
C THR A 66 -0.66 -18.01 -1.94
N LEU A 67 -1.23 -16.82 -2.16
CA LEU A 67 -2.68 -16.57 -2.13
C LEU A 67 -3.35 -16.71 -3.51
N LYS A 68 -2.61 -17.18 -4.54
CA LYS A 68 -3.10 -17.29 -5.92
C LYS A 68 -3.97 -18.53 -6.20
N ASN A 69 -4.39 -19.26 -5.16
CA ASN A 69 -5.10 -20.53 -5.30
C ASN A 69 -6.62 -20.38 -5.51
N LEU A 70 -7.08 -19.22 -5.99
CA LEU A 70 -8.49 -18.95 -6.23
C LEU A 70 -8.87 -19.28 -7.69
N PRO A 71 -10.05 -19.87 -7.93
CA PRO A 71 -10.54 -20.12 -9.29
C PRO A 71 -10.78 -18.81 -10.04
N HIS A 72 -10.63 -18.83 -11.37
CA HIS A 72 -10.85 -17.69 -12.27
C HIS A 72 -12.33 -17.52 -12.68
N TYR A 73 -13.24 -18.06 -11.87
CA TYR A 73 -14.67 -18.00 -12.10
C TYR A 73 -15.40 -17.98 -10.77
N SER A 74 -16.52 -17.26 -10.75
CA SER A 74 -17.47 -17.22 -9.64
C SER A 74 -18.80 -17.77 -10.13
N VAL A 75 -19.35 -18.77 -9.42
CA VAL A 75 -20.64 -19.37 -9.76
C VAL A 75 -21.70 -18.77 -8.84
N ASN A 76 -22.70 -18.12 -9.43
CA ASN A 76 -23.88 -17.70 -8.69
C ASN A 76 -24.96 -18.79 -8.80
N ASN A 77 -25.09 -19.61 -7.76
CA ASN A 77 -26.06 -20.70 -7.70
C ASN A 77 -27.52 -20.22 -7.76
N THR A 78 -27.80 -18.94 -7.48
CA THR A 78 -29.16 -18.38 -7.50
C THR A 78 -29.60 -17.98 -8.91
N SER A 79 -28.66 -17.45 -9.72
CA SER A 79 -28.95 -17.03 -11.10
C SER A 79 -28.52 -18.05 -12.16
N LEU A 80 -27.92 -19.18 -11.77
CA LEU A 80 -27.35 -20.21 -12.67
C LEU A 80 -26.37 -19.62 -13.70
N THR A 81 -25.68 -18.54 -13.33
CA THR A 81 -24.69 -17.87 -14.16
C THR A 81 -23.29 -18.08 -13.60
N THR A 82 -22.36 -18.42 -14.48
CA THR A 82 -20.92 -18.39 -14.20
C THR A 82 -20.35 -17.07 -14.70
N THR A 83 -19.77 -16.29 -13.80
CA THR A 83 -19.05 -15.06 -14.13
C THR A 83 -17.56 -15.38 -14.19
N TYR A 84 -16.93 -15.10 -15.33
CA TYR A 84 -15.49 -15.24 -15.49
C TYR A 84 -14.81 -13.93 -15.07
N GLU A 85 -13.96 -14.02 -14.06
CA GLU A 85 -13.18 -12.90 -13.55
C GLU A 85 -11.80 -13.37 -13.09
N ASN A 86 -10.80 -12.51 -13.25
CA ASN A 86 -9.48 -12.79 -12.72
C ASN A 86 -9.49 -12.64 -11.20
N PRO A 87 -8.83 -13.56 -10.46
CA PRO A 87 -8.76 -13.47 -9.01
C PRO A 87 -7.99 -12.22 -8.57
N ALA A 88 -8.27 -11.78 -7.34
CA ALA A 88 -7.59 -10.64 -6.73
C ALA A 88 -6.08 -10.83 -6.68
N VAL A 89 -5.32 -9.75 -6.93
CA VAL A 89 -3.87 -9.74 -6.79
C VAL A 89 -3.51 -9.28 -5.37
N PHE A 90 -2.70 -10.07 -4.68
CA PHE A 90 -2.17 -9.73 -3.36
C PHE A 90 -0.77 -9.17 -3.53
N ILE A 91 -0.51 -7.98 -2.96
CA ILE A 91 0.78 -7.30 -3.13
C ILE A 91 1.42 -6.96 -1.79
N ASN A 92 2.73 -7.10 -1.75
CA ASN A 92 3.61 -6.67 -0.68
C ASN A 92 4.38 -5.44 -1.16
N LEU A 93 4.21 -4.32 -0.45
CA LEU A 93 4.89 -3.06 -0.72
C LEU A 93 5.96 -2.85 0.35
N LEU A 94 7.19 -2.58 -0.05
CA LEU A 94 8.23 -2.12 0.86
C LEU A 94 8.21 -0.58 0.89
N ILE A 95 7.82 -0.03 2.03
CA ILE A 95 7.66 1.41 2.23
C ILE A 95 8.82 1.94 3.07
N LEU A 96 9.53 2.91 2.51
CA LEU A 96 10.55 3.71 3.17
C LEU A 96 9.90 4.94 3.80
N MET A 97 10.05 5.06 5.11
CA MET A 97 9.66 6.25 5.87
C MET A 97 10.90 7.00 6.32
N THR A 98 11.08 8.21 5.77
CA THR A 98 12.27 9.03 5.97
C THR A 98 11.91 10.33 6.67
N ALA A 99 12.67 10.69 7.72
CA ALA A 99 12.52 11.97 8.40
C ALA A 99 13.53 12.99 7.87
N THR A 100 13.06 14.09 7.27
CA THR A 100 13.89 15.09 6.56
C THR A 100 14.27 16.30 7.41
N HIS A 101 14.10 16.19 8.72
CA HIS A 101 14.34 17.28 9.68
C HIS A 101 15.79 17.75 9.67
N LYS A 102 15.97 19.06 9.80
CA LYS A 102 17.32 19.65 9.95
C LYS A 102 17.94 19.25 11.28
N ASN A 103 17.12 19.19 12.33
CA ASN A 103 17.55 18.72 13.65
C ASN A 103 17.42 17.19 13.71
N TYR A 104 18.56 16.51 13.88
CA TYR A 104 18.64 15.06 13.94
C TYR A 104 17.86 14.46 15.13
N ALA A 105 17.91 15.09 16.31
CA ALA A 105 17.17 14.61 17.47
C ALA A 105 15.64 14.70 17.25
N ALA A 106 15.19 15.74 16.54
CA ALA A 106 13.79 15.85 16.13
C ALA A 106 13.41 14.76 15.10
N ALA A 107 14.31 14.45 14.15
CA ALA A 107 14.12 13.36 13.20
C ALA A 107 13.92 12.02 13.92
N LEU A 108 14.82 11.68 14.86
CA LEU A 108 14.72 10.44 15.64
C LEU A 108 13.47 10.39 16.52
N SER A 109 13.08 11.51 17.11
CA SER A 109 11.85 11.61 17.89
C SER A 109 10.63 11.34 17.01
N ASN A 110 10.60 11.88 15.79
CA ASN A 110 9.52 11.63 14.84
C ASN A 110 9.50 10.19 14.34
N LEU A 111 10.66 9.57 14.05
CA LEU A 111 10.71 8.14 13.74
C LEU A 111 10.15 7.28 14.88
N SER A 112 10.49 7.63 16.12
CA SER A 112 9.95 6.94 17.31
C SER A 112 8.42 7.06 17.38
N ARG A 113 7.86 8.21 17.00
CA ARG A 113 6.39 8.42 16.92
C ARG A 113 5.75 7.58 15.82
N ILE A 114 6.39 7.45 14.66
CA ILE A 114 5.94 6.58 13.57
C ILE A 114 5.92 5.13 14.04
N ILE A 115 6.99 4.65 14.69
CA ILE A 115 7.05 3.29 15.21
C ILE A 115 5.93 3.04 16.24
N ARG A 116 5.71 4.00 17.16
CA ARG A 116 4.61 3.91 18.14
C ARG A 116 3.23 3.93 17.49
N PHE A 117 3.04 4.68 16.42
CA PHE A 117 1.79 4.69 15.66
C PHE A 117 1.47 3.31 15.10
N PHE A 118 2.42 2.68 14.39
CA PHE A 118 2.21 1.33 13.86
C PHE A 118 2.16 0.26 14.95
N GLN A 119 2.82 0.48 16.09
CA GLN A 119 2.68 -0.40 17.25
C GLN A 119 1.27 -0.30 17.88
N PHE A 120 0.67 0.89 17.88
CA PHE A 120 -0.70 1.09 18.36
C PHE A 120 -1.74 0.51 17.41
N ASN A 121 -1.58 0.72 16.10
CA ASN A 121 -2.42 0.10 15.09
C ASN A 121 -1.60 -0.25 13.83
N ASN A 122 -1.44 -1.55 13.58
CA ASN A 122 -0.75 -2.07 12.40
C ASN A 122 -1.70 -2.61 11.33
N VAL A 123 -3.02 -2.65 11.58
CA VAL A 123 -4.01 -3.20 10.65
C VAL A 123 -5.05 -2.14 10.32
N PHE A 124 -5.08 -1.71 9.07
CA PHE A 124 -6.06 -0.76 8.56
C PHE A 124 -7.06 -1.48 7.68
N THR A 125 -8.32 -1.40 8.08
CA THR A 125 -9.50 -1.91 7.38
C THR A 125 -10.52 -0.78 7.27
N GLN A 126 -11.40 -0.84 6.28
CA GLN A 126 -12.47 0.15 6.06
C GLN A 126 -13.23 0.57 7.35
N ASP A 127 -13.40 -0.34 8.31
CA ASP A 127 -14.13 -0.09 9.56
C ASP A 127 -13.28 0.62 10.63
N THR A 128 -11.95 0.50 10.54
CA THR A 128 -11.00 1.05 11.52
C THR A 128 -10.48 2.44 11.14
N VAL A 129 -10.57 2.79 9.86
CA VAL A 129 -10.05 4.07 9.34
C VAL A 129 -11.11 5.15 9.38
N ALA A 130 -10.71 6.41 9.56
CA ALA A 130 -11.66 7.50 9.53
C ALA A 130 -12.35 7.59 8.14
N PRO A 131 -13.68 7.80 8.06
CA PRO A 131 -14.37 7.90 6.77
C PRO A 131 -13.79 8.99 5.85
N LEU A 132 -13.34 10.10 6.44
CA LEU A 132 -12.68 11.22 5.74
C LEU A 132 -11.34 10.82 5.10
N SER A 133 -10.67 9.79 5.61
CA SER A 133 -9.43 9.27 5.06
C SER A 133 -9.65 8.41 3.81
N ILE A 134 -10.85 7.83 3.68
CA ILE A 134 -11.25 6.94 2.58
C ILE A 134 -11.87 7.76 1.42
N SER A 135 -12.68 8.77 1.74
CA SER A 135 -13.31 9.62 0.72
C SER A 135 -12.36 10.75 0.28
N ASN A 136 -11.31 10.41 -0.47
CA ASN A 136 -10.48 11.44 -1.10
C ASN A 136 -11.02 11.81 -2.49
N THR A 137 -11.42 13.08 -2.66
CA THR A 137 -11.99 13.63 -3.90
C THR A 137 -10.99 13.75 -5.06
N THR A 138 -9.69 13.52 -4.83
CA THR A 138 -8.65 13.63 -5.87
C THR A 138 -8.37 12.32 -6.62
N ILE A 139 -8.96 11.20 -6.19
CA ILE A 139 -8.67 9.87 -6.76
C ILE A 139 -9.84 9.44 -7.65
N HIS A 140 -9.52 8.99 -8.86
CA HIS A 140 -10.51 8.45 -9.81
C HIS A 140 -11.32 7.31 -9.17
N GLU A 141 -12.62 7.23 -9.44
CA GLU A 141 -13.53 6.27 -8.78
C GLU A 141 -13.05 4.81 -8.92
N LEU A 142 -12.57 4.42 -10.11
CA LEU A 142 -12.01 3.08 -10.36
C LEU A 142 -10.73 2.76 -9.59
N ASP A 143 -10.03 3.79 -9.09
CA ASP A 143 -8.82 3.64 -8.30
C ASP A 143 -9.08 3.64 -6.79
N GLN A 144 -10.32 3.90 -6.37
CA GLN A 144 -10.71 3.85 -4.97
C GLN A 144 -10.78 2.40 -4.49
N LEU A 145 -10.55 2.25 -3.19
CA LEU A 145 -10.57 0.96 -2.53
C LEU A 145 -11.90 0.87 -1.81
N GLU A 146 -12.75 -0.05 -2.23
CA GLU A 146 -14.03 -0.27 -1.57
C GLU A 146 -13.85 -1.08 -0.29
N SER A 147 -13.24 -2.26 -0.43
CA SER A 147 -12.87 -3.14 0.68
C SER A 147 -11.36 -3.34 0.64
N PHE A 148 -10.70 -3.12 1.76
CA PHE A 148 -9.26 -3.29 1.87
C PHE A 148 -8.85 -3.75 3.25
N LYS A 149 -7.73 -4.46 3.30
CA LYS A 149 -7.01 -4.76 4.54
C LYS A 149 -5.52 -4.54 4.30
N LEU A 150 -4.99 -3.52 4.97
CA LEU A 150 -3.59 -3.11 4.92
C LEU A 150 -2.93 -3.54 6.23
N ILE A 151 -1.90 -4.38 6.16
CA ILE A 151 -1.17 -4.87 7.32
C ILE A 151 0.27 -4.38 7.25
N PHE A 152 0.74 -3.72 8.29
CA PHE A 152 2.10 -3.19 8.40
C PHE A 152 2.97 -4.06 9.30
N ASP A 153 4.09 -4.51 8.75
CA ASP A 153 5.14 -5.21 9.49
C ASP A 153 6.43 -4.40 9.42
N LEU A 154 7.13 -4.23 10.55
CA LEU A 154 8.44 -3.58 10.56
C LEU A 154 9.46 -4.45 9.81
N TYR A 155 10.17 -3.85 8.85
CA TYR A 155 11.23 -4.50 8.09
C TYR A 155 12.60 -4.00 8.53
N SER A 156 13.47 -4.92 8.94
CA SER A 156 14.85 -4.62 9.37
C SER A 156 15.83 -5.08 8.30
N PRO A 157 16.35 -4.17 7.44
CA PRO A 157 17.29 -4.53 6.38
C PRO A 157 18.70 -4.85 6.93
N SER A 158 19.49 -5.59 6.17
CA SER A 158 20.93 -5.73 6.43
C SER A 158 21.69 -4.44 6.10
N LEU A 159 22.91 -4.26 6.64
CA LEU A 159 23.74 -3.10 6.31
C LEU A 159 24.07 -3.01 4.81
N GLU A 160 24.21 -4.15 4.14
CA GLU A 160 24.42 -4.20 2.68
C GLU A 160 23.18 -3.72 1.93
N GLU A 161 21.98 -4.21 2.30
CA GLU A 161 20.72 -3.76 1.71
C GLU A 161 20.49 -2.26 1.92
N VAL A 162 20.83 -1.74 3.10
CA VAL A 162 20.79 -0.29 3.40
C VAL A 162 21.73 0.48 2.48
N ASN A 163 22.97 0.01 2.32
CA ASN A 163 23.94 0.66 1.44
C ASN A 163 23.47 0.64 -0.03
N HIS A 164 22.94 -0.49 -0.51
CA HIS A 164 22.37 -0.58 -1.86
C HIS A 164 21.17 0.35 -2.03
N LEU A 165 20.24 0.36 -1.09
CA LEU A 165 19.05 1.22 -1.10
C LEU A 165 19.43 2.70 -1.17
N TRP A 166 20.33 3.16 -0.32
CA TRP A 166 20.73 4.56 -0.32
C TRP A 166 21.64 4.92 -1.50
N GLY A 167 22.44 3.96 -1.98
CA GLY A 167 23.23 4.12 -3.21
C GLY A 167 22.37 4.42 -4.44
N THR A 168 21.22 3.74 -4.59
CA THR A 168 20.29 3.99 -5.71
C THR A 168 19.48 5.27 -5.56
N LEU A 169 19.26 5.75 -4.33
CA LEU A 169 18.52 6.98 -4.02
C LEU A 169 19.39 8.25 -4.01
N GLY A 170 20.63 8.20 -4.50
CA GLY A 170 21.53 9.36 -4.60
C GLY A 170 22.50 9.53 -3.43
N GLY A 171 22.65 8.52 -2.56
CA GLY A 171 23.75 8.41 -1.59
C GLY A 171 23.61 9.22 -0.30
N LYS A 172 22.64 10.13 -0.19
CA LYS A 172 22.42 10.91 1.04
C LYS A 172 21.44 10.21 1.98
N GLN A 173 22.00 9.53 2.98
CA GLN A 173 21.22 8.83 3.99
C GLN A 173 20.60 9.79 5.03
N TYR A 174 19.32 9.61 5.29
CA TYR A 174 18.59 10.26 6.39
C TYR A 174 18.14 9.20 7.40
N PRO A 175 17.77 9.59 8.63
CA PRO A 175 17.08 8.68 9.54
C PRO A 175 15.83 8.11 8.87
N PHE A 176 15.73 6.78 8.85
CA PHE A 176 14.63 6.08 8.20
C PHE A 176 14.19 4.83 8.94
N VAL A 177 12.99 4.36 8.62
CA VAL A 177 12.45 3.05 8.99
C VAL A 177 11.79 2.42 7.76
N LEU A 178 11.87 1.10 7.63
CA LEU A 178 11.24 0.36 6.55
C LEU A 178 10.07 -0.44 7.09
N TYR A 179 8.97 -0.46 6.35
CA TYR A 179 7.81 -1.29 6.64
C TYR A 179 7.42 -2.09 5.42
N LYS A 180 7.07 -3.36 5.64
CA LYS A 180 6.40 -4.19 4.66
C LYS A 180 4.89 -4.01 4.84
N LEU A 181 4.24 -3.39 3.88
CA LEU A 181 2.80 -3.30 3.78
C LEU A 181 2.28 -4.49 2.97
N ARG A 182 1.47 -5.35 3.58
CA ARG A 182 0.68 -6.36 2.87
C ARG A 182 -0.67 -5.75 2.55
N MET A 183 -0.94 -5.60 1.27
CA MET A 183 -2.21 -5.11 0.77
C MET A 183 -3.01 -6.31 0.26
N LEU A 184 -4.13 -6.55 0.92
CA LEU A 184 -5.06 -7.59 0.53
C LEU A 184 -6.11 -7.00 -0.41
N ASP A 185 -6.34 -7.71 -1.50
CA ASP A 185 -7.41 -7.48 -2.48
C ASP A 185 -7.20 -6.29 -3.44
N LEU A 186 -6.33 -6.48 -4.43
CA LEU A 186 -6.27 -5.63 -5.62
C LEU A 186 -7.05 -6.31 -6.76
N GLN A 187 -8.37 -6.18 -6.75
CA GLN A 187 -9.23 -6.69 -7.81
C GLN A 187 -9.82 -5.55 -8.64
N PHE A 188 -9.66 -5.64 -9.96
CA PHE A 188 -10.36 -4.76 -10.89
C PHE A 188 -11.75 -5.32 -11.17
N LYS A 189 -12.80 -4.61 -10.76
CA LYS A 189 -14.19 -5.01 -10.95
C LYS A 189 -14.66 -4.74 -12.39
N ALA A 190 -14.18 -5.55 -13.33
CA ALA A 190 -14.75 -5.60 -14.67
C ALA A 190 -15.08 -7.05 -15.03
N VAL A 191 -16.37 -7.29 -15.32
CA VAL A 191 -16.85 -8.59 -15.78
C VAL A 191 -16.31 -8.86 -17.18
N GLN A 192 -15.48 -9.89 -17.34
CA GLN A 192 -14.93 -10.25 -18.65
C GLN A 192 -15.93 -11.03 -19.51
N GLY A 193 -16.85 -11.76 -18.87
CA GLY A 193 -17.92 -12.48 -19.54
C GLY A 193 -18.82 -13.23 -18.57
N GLN A 194 -20.04 -13.52 -19.01
CA GLN A 194 -21.00 -14.36 -18.30
C GLN A 194 -21.39 -15.54 -19.20
N GLY A 195 -21.45 -16.73 -18.62
CA GLY A 195 -21.92 -17.94 -19.30
C GLY A 195 -22.89 -18.72 -18.42
N GLY A 196 -23.72 -19.58 -19.02
CA GLY A 196 -24.55 -20.52 -18.26
C GLY A 196 -23.69 -21.55 -17.53
N VAL A 197 -24.18 -22.04 -16.38
CA VAL A 197 -23.55 -23.18 -15.68
C VAL A 197 -23.69 -24.45 -16.53
N VAL A 198 -22.66 -25.29 -16.56
CA VAL A 198 -22.73 -26.61 -17.21
C VAL A 198 -23.57 -27.54 -16.33
N GLU A 199 -24.78 -27.88 -16.79
CA GLU A 199 -25.72 -28.71 -16.02
C GLU A 199 -25.56 -30.21 -16.29
N GLU A 200 -25.10 -30.60 -17.49
CA GLU A 200 -25.01 -32.00 -17.90
C GLU A 200 -23.76 -32.27 -18.76
N VAL A 201 -23.11 -33.41 -18.51
CA VAL A 201 -22.01 -33.93 -19.34
C VAL A 201 -22.43 -35.29 -19.89
N VAL A 202 -22.72 -35.34 -21.19
CA VAL A 202 -23.07 -36.58 -21.89
C VAL A 202 -21.82 -37.20 -22.52
N THR A 203 -21.41 -38.37 -22.04
CA THR A 203 -20.30 -39.15 -22.63
C THR A 203 -20.83 -40.35 -23.40
N ASN A 204 -20.74 -40.34 -24.73
CA ASN A 204 -21.00 -41.52 -25.55
C ASN A 204 -19.70 -42.32 -25.76
N PHE A 205 -19.60 -43.48 -25.11
CA PHE A 205 -18.52 -44.43 -25.34
C PHE A 205 -18.94 -45.44 -26.43
N SER A 206 -18.32 -45.38 -27.61
CA SER A 206 -18.44 -46.44 -28.61
C SER A 206 -17.30 -47.44 -28.44
N HIS A 207 -17.63 -48.69 -28.12
CA HIS A 207 -16.67 -49.78 -28.08
C HIS A 207 -16.48 -50.31 -29.51
N THR A 208 -15.35 -49.99 -30.16
CA THR A 208 -14.96 -50.69 -31.40
C THR A 208 -14.56 -52.11 -31.02
N THR A 209 -15.48 -53.06 -31.20
CA THR A 209 -15.13 -54.48 -31.27
C THR A 209 -14.38 -54.74 -32.58
N ARG A 210 -13.29 -55.47 -32.40
CA ARG A 210 -12.18 -55.71 -33.33
C ARG A 210 -12.57 -56.42 -34.62
#